data_AF-A0A845RM00-F1
#
_entry.id   AF-A0A845RM00-F1
#
_cell.length_a   1.000
_cell.length_b   1.000
_cell.length_c   1.000
_cell.angle_alpha   90.00
_cell.angle_beta   90.00
_cell.angle_gamma   90.00
#
_symmetry.space_group_name_H-M   'P 1'
#
loop_
_entity.id
_entity.type
_entity.pdbx_description
1 polymer ?
#
loop_
_entity_poly.entity_id
_entity_poly.type
_entity_poly.pdbx_seq_one_letter_code
_entity_poly.pdbx_strand_id
1 'polypeptide(L)'
;MQTLENRISELRRKTNFSWNLFTILTRKLYGRSSEKTSVLISGQLSFFNEAETEADSKAKEPDLKQVESYQRKRFDGQRMEFLKDLPATCIKRYRYLPDNEI
;
A
#
# COMPACT_ATOMS: atom_id res chain seq x y z
N MET A 1 -43.27 17.90 15.54
CA MET A 1 -42.68 17.51 14.24
C MET A 1 -41.23 17.05 14.38
N GLN A 2 -40.35 17.82 15.02
CA GLN A 2 -38.93 17.47 15.22
C GLN A 2 -38.66 16.08 15.82
N THR A 3 -39.47 15.62 16.77
CA THR A 3 -39.27 14.35 17.48
C THR A 3 -39.50 13.12 16.59
N LEU A 4 -40.46 13.20 15.68
CA LEU A 4 -40.75 12.13 14.71
C LEU A 4 -39.68 12.09 13.62
N GLU A 5 -39.23 13.25 13.13
CA GLU A 5 -38.14 13.36 12.16
C GLU A 5 -36.83 12.81 12.71
N ASN A 6 -36.50 13.13 13.97
CA ASN A 6 -35.35 12.58 14.68
C ASN A 6 -35.45 11.06 14.84
N ARG A 7 -36.66 10.55 15.13
CA ARG A 7 -36.86 9.11 15.24
C ARG A 7 -36.71 8.40 13.90
N ILE A 8 -37.22 9.00 12.82
CA ILE A 8 -37.08 8.48 11.46
C ILE A 8 -35.61 8.47 11.04
N SER A 9 -34.84 9.51 11.33
CA SER A 9 -33.42 9.59 11.01
C SER A 9 -32.60 8.55 11.79
N GLU A 10 -32.88 8.38 13.08
CA GLU A 10 -32.24 7.37 13.93
C GLU A 10 -32.52 5.94 13.41
N LEU A 11 -33.77 5.65 13.08
CA LEU A 11 -34.18 4.35 12.54
C LEU A 11 -33.50 4.07 11.19
N ARG A 12 -33.46 5.07 10.29
CA ARG A 12 -32.74 4.95 9.02
C ARG A 12 -31.26 4.68 9.22
N ARG A 13 -30.63 5.35 10.18
CA ARG A 13 -29.21 5.11 10.52
C ARG A 13 -28.97 3.67 10.98
N LYS A 14 -29.82 3.16 11.87
CA LYS A 14 -29.75 1.78 12.36
C LYS A 14 -29.91 0.77 11.23
N THR A 15 -30.89 0.98 10.36
CA THR A 15 -31.12 0.13 9.19
C THR A 15 -29.91 0.13 8.25
N ASN A 16 -29.39 1.30 7.89
CA ASN A 16 -28.20 1.40 7.04
C ASN A 16 -26.98 0.72 7.67
N PHE A 17 -26.75 0.93 8.98
CA PHE A 17 -25.67 0.27 9.70
C PHE A 17 -25.82 -1.26 9.67
N SER A 18 -27.03 -1.77 9.91
CA SER A 18 -27.30 -3.21 9.85
C SER A 18 -27.05 -3.80 8.46
N TRP A 19 -27.47 -3.10 7.40
CA TRP A 19 -27.19 -3.50 6.03
C TRP A 19 -25.69 -3.50 5.72
N ASN A 20 -24.97 -2.47 6.16
CA ASN A 20 -23.52 -2.42 6.01
C ASN A 20 -22.85 -3.62 6.70
N LEU A 21 -23.20 -3.90 7.96
CA LEU A 21 -22.69 -5.07 8.67
C LEU A 21 -23.04 -6.37 7.96
N PHE A 22 -24.28 -6.53 7.50
CA PHE A 22 -24.70 -7.70 6.75
C PHE A 22 -23.85 -7.89 5.48
N THR A 23 -23.63 -6.83 4.69
CA THR A 23 -22.80 -6.92 3.48
C THR A 23 -21.33 -7.24 3.78
N ILE A 24 -20.80 -6.75 4.90
CA ILE A 24 -19.43 -7.08 5.33
C ILE A 24 -19.36 -8.57 5.73
N LEU A 25 -20.33 -9.06 6.49
CA LEU A 25 -20.37 -10.46 6.94
C LEU A 25 -20.57 -11.42 5.76
N THR A 26 -21.44 -11.09 4.81
CA THR A 26 -21.65 -11.92 3.61
C THR A 26 -20.43 -11.94 2.72
N ARG A 27 -19.74 -10.81 2.51
CA ARG A 27 -18.44 -10.78 1.81
C ARG A 27 -17.37 -11.60 2.54
N LYS A 28 -17.33 -11.59 3.88
CA LYS A 28 -16.39 -12.44 4.64
C LYS A 28 -16.66 -13.94 4.45
N LEU A 29 -17.92 -14.36 4.50
CA LEU A 29 -18.31 -15.78 4.36
C LEU A 29 -18.19 -16.26 2.91
N TYR A 30 -18.77 -15.51 1.97
CA TYR A 30 -19.02 -15.94 0.59
C TYR A 30 -18.27 -15.12 -0.47
N GLY A 31 -17.43 -14.16 -0.07
CA GLY A 31 -16.63 -13.37 -1.01
C GLY A 31 -15.56 -14.18 -1.73
N ARG A 32 -14.95 -13.60 -2.78
CA ARG A 32 -13.83 -14.23 -3.48
C ARG A 32 -12.67 -14.46 -2.51
N SER A 33 -11.90 -15.52 -2.72
CA SER A 33 -10.73 -15.84 -1.88
C SER A 33 -9.72 -14.72 -1.78
N SER A 34 -9.62 -13.84 -2.78
CA SER A 34 -8.79 -12.63 -2.78
C SER A 34 -9.28 -11.51 -1.87
N GLU A 35 -10.57 -11.49 -1.52
CA GLU A 35 -11.21 -10.48 -0.67
C GLU A 35 -11.39 -10.97 0.77
N LYS A 36 -11.37 -12.30 0.98
CA LYS A 36 -11.28 -12.88 2.31
C LYS A 36 -9.93 -12.43 2.88
N THR A 37 -9.95 -11.59 3.91
CA THR A 37 -8.79 -11.40 4.77
C THR A 37 -8.54 -12.75 5.42
N SER A 38 -7.78 -13.62 4.73
CA SER A 38 -7.18 -14.80 5.29
C SER A 38 -6.17 -14.31 6.33
N VAL A 39 -6.68 -13.84 7.45
CA VAL A 39 -6.05 -14.08 8.73
C VAL A 39 -5.90 -15.59 8.77
N LEU A 40 -4.72 -16.05 8.38
CA LEU A 40 -4.14 -17.30 8.83
C LEU A 40 -5.03 -18.52 8.53
N ILE A 41 -4.73 -19.18 7.40
CA ILE A 41 -4.94 -20.63 7.27
C ILE A 41 -4.67 -21.24 8.64
N SER A 42 -5.60 -21.99 9.22
CA SER A 42 -5.47 -22.55 10.58
C SER A 42 -4.13 -23.28 10.72
N GLY A 43 -3.12 -22.62 11.31
CA GLY A 43 -1.73 -23.09 11.42
C GLY A 43 -0.64 -22.21 10.76
N GLN A 44 -0.97 -21.20 9.96
CA GLN A 44 0.01 -20.25 9.43
C GLN A 44 0.19 -19.09 10.41
N LEU A 45 1.42 -18.84 10.87
CA LEU A 45 1.76 -17.65 11.65
C LEU A 45 1.78 -16.43 10.71
N SER A 46 1.32 -15.27 11.17
CA SER A 46 1.42 -14.04 10.37
C SER A 46 2.90 -13.65 10.29
N PHE A 47 3.57 -14.06 9.21
CA PHE A 47 5.00 -13.80 9.01
C PHE A 47 5.36 -12.30 8.98
N PHE A 48 4.38 -11.41 8.80
CA PHE A 48 4.60 -9.97 8.66
C PHE A 48 4.01 -9.12 9.78
N ASN A 49 3.42 -9.72 10.82
CA ASN A 49 2.89 -8.94 11.95
C ASN A 49 3.88 -8.74 13.10
N GLU A 50 5.11 -9.26 12.99
CA GLU A 50 6.13 -9.19 14.05
C GLU A 50 6.35 -7.74 14.53
N ALA A 51 6.51 -6.80 13.59
CA ALA A 51 6.73 -5.38 13.90
C ALA A 51 5.55 -4.72 14.63
N GLU A 52 4.31 -5.13 14.35
CA GLU A 52 3.12 -4.58 15.02
C GLU A 52 2.93 -5.20 16.42
N THR A 53 3.26 -6.49 16.56
CA THR A 53 3.15 -7.21 17.85
C THR A 53 4.22 -6.79 18.84
N GLU A 54 5.42 -6.47 18.36
CA GLU A 54 6.56 -6.07 19.19
C GLU A 54 6.65 -4.56 19.43
N ALA A 55 5.79 -3.77 18.78
CA ALA A 55 5.78 -2.33 18.94
C ALA A 55 5.33 -1.90 20.35
N ASP A 56 6.25 -1.31 21.10
CA ASP A 56 5.91 -0.62 22.35
C ASP A 56 5.40 0.80 22.07
N SER A 57 4.09 0.99 22.25
CA SER A 57 3.42 2.30 22.09
C SER A 57 3.96 3.41 23.02
N LYS A 58 4.69 3.05 24.09
CA LYS A 58 5.27 4.02 25.03
C LYS A 58 6.76 4.27 24.77
N ALA A 59 7.38 3.55 23.83
CA ALA A 59 8.77 3.78 23.47
C ALA A 59 8.92 5.16 22.82
N LYS A 60 9.95 5.89 23.25
CA LYS A 60 10.29 7.19 22.66
C LYS A 60 10.92 6.97 21.28
N GLU A 61 10.47 7.72 20.29
CA GLU A 61 11.07 7.69 18.95
C GLU A 61 12.58 8.00 19.02
N PRO A 62 13.40 7.30 18.22
CA PRO A 62 14.84 7.53 18.19
C PRO A 62 15.15 8.92 17.63
N ASP A 63 16.09 9.60 18.27
CA ASP A 63 16.53 10.92 17.83
C ASP A 63 17.38 10.82 16.54
N LEU A 64 17.14 11.73 15.61
CA LEU A 64 17.82 11.74 14.32
C LEU A 64 19.23 12.31 14.49
N LYS A 65 20.22 11.44 14.62
CA LYS A 65 21.64 11.83 14.64
C LYS A 65 22.10 12.18 13.24
N GLN A 66 22.20 13.47 12.95
CA GLN A 66 22.76 13.94 11.68
C GLN A 66 24.29 13.80 11.73
N VAL A 67 24.80 12.76 11.07
CA VAL A 67 26.25 12.53 10.96
C VAL A 67 26.77 13.29 9.74
N GLU A 68 27.63 14.29 9.97
CA GLU A 68 28.14 15.19 8.92
C GLU A 68 28.86 14.44 7.79
N SER A 69 29.53 13.32 8.07
CA SER A 69 30.25 12.52 7.06
C SER A 69 29.36 11.88 5.99
N TYR A 70 28.04 11.81 6.21
CA TYR A 70 27.07 11.27 5.24
C TYR A 70 26.38 12.35 4.40
N GLN A 71 26.61 13.64 4.72
CA GLN A 71 26.12 14.76 3.93
C GLN A 71 26.94 14.88 2.64
N ARG A 72 26.41 14.39 1.51
CA ARG A 72 27.07 14.54 0.20
C ARG A 72 26.49 15.74 -0.55
N LYS A 73 27.34 16.74 -0.83
CA LYS A 73 26.97 17.83 -1.74
C LYS A 73 26.97 17.32 -3.18
N ARG A 74 25.89 17.61 -3.91
CA ARG A 74 25.83 17.38 -5.36
C ARG A 74 26.43 18.58 -6.07
N PHE A 75 27.16 18.31 -7.15
CA PHE A 75 27.69 19.34 -8.05
C PHE A 75 27.38 18.97 -9.50
N ASP A 76 27.33 20.00 -10.35
CA ASP A 76 27.01 19.82 -11.75
C ASP A 76 28.11 19.01 -12.45
N GLY A 77 27.72 17.94 -13.15
CA GLY A 77 28.66 17.01 -13.78
C GLY A 77 29.01 15.76 -12.97
N GLN A 78 28.66 15.69 -11.68
CA GLN A 78 28.90 14.52 -10.82
C GLN A 78 28.37 13.20 -11.43
N ARG A 79 27.18 13.26 -12.05
CA ARG A 79 26.58 12.10 -12.72
C ARG A 79 27.39 11.65 -13.93
N MET A 80 27.97 12.58 -14.69
CA MET A 80 28.78 12.25 -15.85
C MET A 80 30.06 11.56 -15.41
N GLU A 81 30.72 12.04 -14.35
CA GLU A 81 31.91 11.39 -13.78
C GLU A 81 31.66 9.95 -13.36
N PHE A 82 30.58 9.68 -12.63
CA PHE A 82 30.23 8.33 -12.22
C PHE A 82 29.87 7.41 -13.39
N LEU A 83 29.43 7.96 -14.52
CA LEU A 83 29.03 7.20 -15.69
C LEU A 83 30.16 6.98 -16.71
N LYS A 84 31.33 7.61 -16.54
CA LYS A 84 32.47 7.51 -17.48
C LYS A 84 32.96 6.07 -17.68
N ASP A 85 32.98 5.29 -16.60
CA ASP A 85 33.56 3.94 -16.61
C ASP A 85 32.53 2.84 -16.89
N LEU A 86 31.24 3.20 -17.01
CA LEU A 86 30.19 2.23 -17.26
C LEU A 86 30.11 1.89 -18.75
N PRO A 87 29.98 0.61 -19.13
CA PRO A 87 29.81 0.21 -20.52
C PRO A 87 28.47 0.75 -21.04
N ALA A 88 28.52 1.70 -21.97
CA ALA A 88 27.33 2.25 -22.61
C ALA A 88 26.95 1.39 -23.83
N THR A 89 25.96 0.51 -23.67
CA THR A 89 25.37 -0.21 -24.80
C THR A 89 24.22 0.60 -25.39
N CYS A 90 24.46 1.26 -26.52
CA CYS A 90 23.40 1.94 -27.28
C CYS A 90 22.50 0.89 -27.95
N ILE A 91 21.34 0.59 -27.34
CA ILE A 91 20.32 -0.26 -27.95
C ILE A 91 19.67 0.52 -29.10
N LYS A 92 19.92 0.07 -30.34
CA LYS A 92 19.26 0.63 -31.52
C LYS A 92 17.76 0.28 -31.45
N ARG A 93 16.90 1.31 -31.42
CA ARG A 93 15.46 1.10 -31.59
C ARG A 93 15.21 0.65 -33.03
N TYR A 94 14.86 -0.62 -33.22
CA TYR A 94 14.33 -1.08 -34.50
C TYR A 94 12.96 -0.43 -34.69
N ARG A 95 12.77 0.26 -35.82
CA ARG A 95 11.42 0.58 -36.31
C ARG A 95 10.89 -0.69 -36.94
N TYR A 96 9.70 -1.13 -36.52
CA TYR A 96 8.98 -2.18 -37.23
C TYR A 96 8.80 -1.74 -38.68
N LEU A 97 9.31 -2.55 -39.61
CA LEU A 97 8.87 -2.49 -41.01
C LEU A 97 7.43 -3.03 -41.01
N PRO A 98 6.46 -2.35 -41.63
CA PRO A 98 5.13 -2.92 -41.77
C PRO A 98 5.26 -4.23 -42.56
N ASP A 99 4.66 -5.30 -42.01
CA ASP A 99 4.58 -6.59 -42.68
C ASP A 99 3.83 -6.39 -44.00
N ASN A 100 4.56 -6.44 -45.11
CA ASN A 100 3.99 -6.40 -46.44
C ASN A 100 3.24 -7.71 -46.72
N GLU A 101 1.96 -7.56 -47.05
CA GLU A 101 1.06 -8.43 -47.82
C GLU A 101 1.60 -9.80 -48.28
N ILE A 102 1.07 -10.88 -47.68
CA ILE A 102 0.68 -12.13 -48.35
C ILE A 102 -0.61 -12.65 -47.70
#